data_AF-A0A7M7G9Y1-F1
#
_entry.id   AF-A0A7M7G9Y1-F1
#
_cell.length_a   1.000
_cell.length_b   1.000
_cell.length_c   1.000
_cell.angle_alpha   90.00
_cell.angle_beta   90.00
_cell.angle_gamma   90.00
#
_symmetry.space_group_name_H-M   'P 1'
#
loop_
_entity.id
_entity.type
_entity.pdbx_description
1 polymer ?
#
loop_
_entity_poly.entity_id
_entity_poly.type
_entity_poly.pdbx_seq_one_letter_code
_entity_poly.pdbx_strand_id
1 'polypeptide(L)'
;MYDICHPSYYHIGKLGCTDPVKISTTFYVYIELCEAKRYWEVNYKYNENLDLLYLEVKKNKTSQTEIYIPWPTSCNISLKTIEKIQEGLNVEQITLVFKLEDSTSIIYKATKGLVKPIDPETSKLMKEKEEKKLNLEKEIRKNTSYLYELAKSLDKKDTNKDSDVSHNNKVMDSDVSHNDKITDK
;
A
#
# COMPACT_ATOMS: atom_id res chain seq x y z
N MET A 1 28.01 -31.00 -1.75
CA MET A 1 28.33 -31.26 -0.32
C MET A 1 29.81 -30.97 -0.03
N TYR A 2 30.27 -29.75 -0.37
CA TYR A 2 31.61 -29.23 -0.01
C TYR A 2 31.54 -27.83 0.62
N ASP A 3 30.33 -27.26 0.73
CA ASP A 3 30.11 -25.87 1.18
C ASP A 3 30.42 -25.66 2.66
N ILE A 4 30.42 -26.74 3.44
CA ILE A 4 30.67 -26.75 4.89
C ILE A 4 32.12 -26.34 5.23
N CYS A 5 33.05 -26.45 4.27
CA CYS A 5 34.46 -26.12 4.47
C CYS A 5 34.82 -24.66 4.16
N HIS A 6 33.88 -23.83 3.70
CA HIS A 6 34.17 -22.44 3.36
C HIS A 6 34.20 -21.53 4.62
N PRO A 7 35.24 -20.69 4.83
CA PRO A 7 35.33 -19.83 6.00
C PRO A 7 34.10 -18.92 6.19
N SER A 8 33.61 -18.29 5.12
CA SER A 8 32.41 -17.45 5.19
C SER A 8 31.15 -18.21 5.59
N TYR A 9 30.99 -19.48 5.18
CA TYR A 9 29.84 -20.29 5.61
C TYR A 9 29.84 -20.46 7.13
N TYR A 10 31.01 -20.78 7.70
CA TYR A 10 31.18 -20.91 9.14
C TYR A 10 30.95 -19.59 9.89
N HIS A 11 31.45 -18.47 9.36
CA HIS A 11 31.24 -17.16 9.97
C HIS A 11 29.77 -16.73 9.95
N ILE A 12 29.04 -16.98 8.86
CA ILE A 12 27.60 -16.72 8.78
C ILE A 12 26.85 -17.56 9.82
N GLY A 13 27.18 -18.85 9.94
CA GLY A 13 26.57 -19.72 10.96
C GLY A 13 26.87 -19.30 12.41
N LYS A 14 27.98 -18.59 12.64
CA LYS A 14 28.34 -18.05 13.95
C LYS A 14 27.63 -16.77 14.35
N LEU A 15 26.88 -16.13 13.44
CA LEU A 15 26.18 -14.88 13.74
C LEU A 15 24.96 -15.04 14.66
N GLY A 16 24.54 -16.28 14.97
CA GLY A 16 23.41 -16.56 15.86
C GLY A 16 22.18 -17.17 15.18
N CYS A 17 22.21 -17.34 13.85
CA CYS A 17 21.18 -18.07 13.13
C CYS A 17 21.40 -19.59 13.31
N THR A 18 20.36 -20.32 13.70
CA THR A 18 20.43 -21.79 13.87
C THR A 18 19.91 -22.57 12.67
N ASP A 19 19.27 -21.89 11.71
CA ASP A 19 18.64 -22.53 10.56
C ASP A 19 19.67 -22.78 9.43
N PRO A 20 20.01 -24.06 9.13
CA PRO A 20 21.00 -24.38 8.10
C PRO A 20 20.56 -23.96 6.69
N VAL A 21 19.25 -23.85 6.43
CA VAL A 21 18.72 -23.41 5.13
C VAL A 21 18.95 -21.93 4.94
N LYS A 22 18.71 -21.10 5.97
CA LYS A 22 18.99 -19.66 5.92
C LYS A 22 20.49 -19.40 5.78
N ILE A 23 21.33 -20.16 6.50
CA ILE A 23 22.79 -20.04 6.44
C ILE A 23 23.29 -20.38 5.04
N SER A 24 22.88 -21.52 4.48
CA SER A 24 23.32 -21.95 3.14
C SER A 24 22.83 -20.99 2.06
N THR A 25 21.56 -20.57 2.12
CA THR A 25 20.99 -19.59 1.18
C THR A 25 21.75 -18.27 1.24
N THR A 26 22.05 -17.77 2.44
CA THR A 26 22.82 -16.53 2.63
C THR A 26 24.23 -16.66 2.09
N PHE A 27 24.88 -17.80 2.35
CA PHE A 27 26.22 -18.07 1.83
C PHE A 27 26.26 -18.08 0.31
N TYR A 28 25.34 -18.78 -0.36
CA TYR A 28 25.32 -18.81 -1.83
C TYR A 28 25.03 -17.45 -2.45
N VAL A 29 24.12 -16.67 -1.85
CA VAL A 29 23.87 -15.30 -2.31
C VAL A 29 25.11 -14.44 -2.08
N TYR A 30 25.76 -14.54 -0.93
CA TYR A 30 27.01 -13.83 -0.64
C TYR A 30 28.10 -14.12 -1.71
N ILE A 31 28.33 -15.39 -2.03
CA ILE A 31 29.29 -15.80 -3.06
C ILE A 31 28.91 -15.23 -4.42
N GLU A 32 27.64 -15.31 -4.81
CA GLU A 32 27.17 -14.74 -6.08
C GLU A 32 27.39 -13.22 -6.17
N LEU A 33 27.13 -12.50 -5.08
CA LEU A 33 27.34 -11.05 -5.04
C LEU A 33 28.83 -10.68 -5.13
N CYS A 34 29.70 -11.48 -4.51
CA CYS A 34 31.14 -11.25 -4.51
C CYS A 34 31.81 -11.66 -5.83
N GLU A 35 31.48 -12.85 -6.35
CA GLU A 35 32.21 -13.45 -7.47
C GLU A 35 31.55 -13.18 -8.82
N ALA A 36 30.22 -13.37 -8.92
CA ALA A 36 29.51 -13.20 -10.18
C ALA A 36 29.16 -11.73 -10.44
N LYS A 37 28.63 -11.02 -9.44
CA LYS A 37 28.27 -9.60 -9.57
C LYS A 37 29.44 -8.65 -9.31
N ARG A 38 30.47 -9.11 -8.58
CA ARG A 38 31.69 -8.34 -8.26
C ARG A 38 31.39 -7.01 -7.59
N TYR A 39 30.47 -7.01 -6.63
CA TYR A 39 30.16 -5.82 -5.86
C TYR A 39 31.33 -5.39 -4.98
N TRP A 40 31.44 -4.07 -4.77
CA TRP A 40 32.57 -3.46 -4.07
C TRP A 40 32.70 -3.92 -2.62
N GLU A 41 31.60 -3.99 -1.89
CA GLU A 41 31.57 -4.39 -0.48
C GLU A 41 30.29 -5.18 -0.21
N VAL A 42 30.42 -6.35 0.42
CA VAL A 42 29.31 -7.21 0.81
C VAL A 42 29.56 -7.69 2.23
N ASN A 43 28.70 -7.28 3.16
CA ASN A 43 28.79 -7.64 4.58
C ASN A 43 27.54 -8.42 5.00
N TYR A 44 27.71 -9.58 5.63
CA TYR A 44 26.60 -10.37 6.16
C TYR A 44 26.33 -10.01 7.62
N LYS A 45 25.06 -9.89 7.98
CA LYS A 45 24.58 -9.58 9.33
C LYS A 45 23.37 -10.42 9.69
N TYR A 46 23.17 -10.60 10.99
CA TYR A 46 22.01 -11.27 11.55
C TYR A 46 21.28 -10.30 12.47
N ASN A 47 19.96 -10.23 12.32
CA ASN A 47 19.09 -9.51 13.23
C ASN A 47 18.33 -10.52 14.08
N GLU A 48 18.68 -10.62 15.37
CA GLU A 48 18.08 -11.54 16.33
C GLU A 48 16.58 -11.28 16.54
N ASN A 49 16.15 -10.01 16.53
CA ASN A 49 14.75 -9.64 16.77
C ASN A 49 13.83 -10.12 15.63
N LEU A 50 14.38 -10.22 14.42
CA LEU A 50 13.64 -10.65 13.23
C LEU A 50 13.95 -12.09 12.83
N ASP A 51 14.91 -12.76 13.50
CA ASP A 51 15.51 -14.02 13.07
C ASP A 51 15.81 -14.02 11.56
N LEU A 52 16.54 -12.98 11.13
CA LEU A 52 16.78 -12.70 9.72
C LEU A 52 18.26 -12.48 9.42
N LEU A 53 18.79 -13.27 8.51
CA LEU A 53 20.08 -13.02 7.85
C LEU A 53 19.88 -12.06 6.68
N TYR A 54 20.72 -11.03 6.60
CA TYR A 54 20.71 -10.07 5.52
C TYR A 54 22.13 -9.63 5.15
N LEU A 55 22.27 -9.04 3.98
CA LEU A 55 23.51 -8.61 3.37
C LEU A 55 23.46 -7.10 3.15
N GLU A 56 24.41 -6.37 3.71
CA GLU A 56 24.66 -4.96 3.38
C GLU A 56 25.61 -4.90 2.19
N VAL A 57 25.16 -4.28 1.11
CA VAL A 57 25.83 -4.34 -0.18
C VAL A 57 26.11 -2.94 -0.69
N LYS A 58 27.36 -2.67 -1.08
CA LYS A 58 27.72 -1.53 -1.93
C LYS A 58 28.17 -2.03 -3.27
N LYS A 59 27.50 -1.58 -4.33
CA LYS A 59 27.85 -1.94 -5.71
C LYS A 59 29.18 -1.31 -6.11
N ASN A 60 29.37 -0.03 -5.78
CA ASN A 60 30.55 0.77 -6.10
C ASN A 60 31.02 1.54 -4.85
N LYS A 61 32.23 2.11 -4.89
CA LYS A 61 32.80 2.90 -3.76
C LYS A 61 31.90 4.06 -3.29
N THR A 62 31.14 4.67 -4.20
CA THR A 62 30.28 5.83 -3.94
C THR A 62 28.80 5.49 -3.84
N SER A 63 28.40 4.23 -4.07
CA SER A 63 26.99 3.84 -4.00
C SER A 63 26.53 3.80 -2.54
N GLN A 64 25.25 4.14 -2.32
CA GLN A 64 24.60 3.91 -1.03
C GLN A 64 24.56 2.41 -0.72
N THR A 65 24.60 2.09 0.57
CA THR A 65 24.46 0.70 1.03
C THR A 65 23.02 0.23 0.80
N GLU A 66 22.86 -0.84 0.04
CA GLU A 66 21.58 -1.51 -0.20
C GLU A 66 21.47 -2.76 0.68
N ILE A 67 20.26 -3.09 1.11
CA ILE A 67 19.98 -4.30 1.87
C ILE A 67 19.51 -5.41 0.92
N TYR A 68 20.24 -6.51 0.93
CA TYR A 68 19.91 -7.74 0.21
C TYR A 68 19.48 -8.81 1.20
N ILE A 69 18.38 -9.49 0.92
CA ILE A 69 17.77 -10.46 1.82
C ILE A 69 17.70 -11.79 1.08
N PRO A 70 18.58 -12.74 1.42
CA PRO A 70 18.54 -14.09 0.88
C PRO A 70 17.25 -14.78 1.31
N TRP A 71 16.51 -15.33 0.35
CA TRP A 71 15.25 -16.02 0.60
C TRP A 71 15.22 -17.37 -0.13
N PRO A 72 14.98 -18.49 0.56
CA PRO A 72 14.88 -19.78 -0.10
C PRO A 72 13.53 -19.88 -0.83
N THR A 73 13.54 -20.41 -2.05
CA THR A 73 12.32 -20.53 -2.88
C THR A 73 11.32 -21.54 -2.29
N SER A 74 11.79 -22.46 -1.46
CA SER A 74 10.93 -23.39 -0.70
C SER A 74 10.07 -22.71 0.38
N CYS A 75 10.40 -21.46 0.76
CA CYS A 75 9.66 -20.71 1.77
C CYS A 75 8.81 -19.61 1.14
N ASN A 76 7.51 -19.64 1.43
CA ASN A 76 6.59 -18.57 1.02
C ASN A 76 6.92 -17.26 1.76
N ILE A 77 6.84 -16.15 1.04
CA ILE A 77 6.95 -14.80 1.61
C ILE A 77 5.61 -14.07 1.46
N SER A 78 5.20 -13.38 2.52
CA SER A 78 3.99 -12.56 2.52
C SER A 78 4.35 -11.07 2.51
N LEU A 79 3.44 -10.22 2.01
CA LEU A 79 3.62 -8.76 2.05
C LEU A 79 3.82 -8.26 3.50
N LYS A 80 3.07 -8.82 4.45
CA LYS A 80 3.22 -8.50 5.89
C LYS A 80 4.63 -8.81 6.41
N THR A 81 5.26 -9.87 5.91
CA THR A 81 6.63 -10.22 6.27
C THR A 81 7.61 -9.18 5.72
N ILE A 82 7.44 -8.78 4.46
CA ILE A 82 8.26 -7.75 3.80
C ILE A 82 8.16 -6.43 4.56
N GLU A 83 6.95 -6.01 4.95
CA GLU A 83 6.71 -4.81 5.75
C GLU A 83 7.39 -4.88 7.12
N LYS A 84 7.22 -5.99 7.86
CA LYS A 84 7.89 -6.21 9.16
C LYS A 84 9.41 -6.10 9.06
N ILE A 85 9.98 -6.63 7.99
CA ILE A 85 11.43 -6.57 7.75
C ILE A 85 11.86 -5.11 7.48
N GLN A 86 11.13 -4.39 6.62
CA GLN A 86 11.42 -2.98 6.31
C GLN A 86 11.33 -2.11 7.57
N GLU A 87 10.31 -2.33 8.41
CA GLU A 87 10.14 -1.62 9.69
C GLU A 87 11.23 -1.99 10.70
N GLY A 88 11.53 -3.27 10.87
CA GLY A 88 12.52 -3.73 11.84
C GLY A 88 13.97 -3.40 11.48
N LEU A 89 14.27 -3.20 10.19
CA LEU A 89 15.56 -2.69 9.72
C LEU A 89 15.57 -1.17 9.52
N ASN A 90 14.42 -0.50 9.67
CA ASN A 90 14.23 0.92 9.42
C ASN A 90 14.73 1.38 8.05
N VAL A 91 14.38 0.63 6.99
CA VAL A 91 14.77 0.91 5.60
C VAL A 91 13.55 1.09 4.71
N GLU A 92 13.65 2.00 3.75
CA GLU A 92 12.58 2.24 2.77
C GLU A 92 12.52 1.17 1.68
N GLN A 93 13.64 0.49 1.43
CA GLN A 93 13.79 -0.43 0.32
C GLN A 93 14.67 -1.61 0.69
N ILE A 94 14.22 -2.79 0.27
CA ILE A 94 14.94 -4.05 0.43
C ILE A 94 14.98 -4.78 -0.91
N THR A 95 16.04 -5.55 -1.12
CA THR A 95 16.22 -6.39 -2.30
C THR A 95 16.13 -7.84 -1.86
N LEU A 96 15.07 -8.54 -2.29
CA LEU A 96 14.89 -9.97 -2.04
C LEU A 96 15.65 -10.77 -3.10
N VAL A 97 16.42 -11.76 -2.67
CA VAL A 97 17.15 -12.67 -3.55
C VAL A 97 16.63 -14.08 -3.34
N PHE A 98 15.79 -14.55 -4.25
CA PHE A 98 15.27 -15.91 -4.24
C PHE A 98 16.29 -16.86 -4.83
N LYS A 99 16.74 -17.83 -4.04
CA LYS A 99 17.64 -18.89 -4.50
C LYS A 99 16.86 -20.16 -4.78
N LEU A 100 16.95 -20.66 -6.00
CA LEU A 100 16.40 -21.95 -6.39
C LEU A 100 17.45 -23.06 -6.20
N GLU A 101 16.99 -24.31 -6.13
CA GLU A 101 17.84 -25.49 -5.95
C GLU A 101 18.79 -25.74 -7.14
N ASP A 102 18.40 -25.28 -8.33
CA ASP A 102 19.21 -25.33 -9.56
C ASP A 102 20.32 -24.25 -9.61
N SER A 103 20.56 -23.57 -8.49
CA SER A 103 21.48 -22.43 -8.35
C SER A 103 21.05 -21.14 -9.06
N THR A 104 19.87 -21.10 -9.68
CA THR A 104 19.31 -19.86 -10.25
C THR A 104 18.94 -18.88 -9.14
N SER A 105 19.23 -17.60 -9.36
CA SER A 105 18.87 -16.52 -8.44
C SER A 105 17.96 -15.51 -9.11
N ILE A 106 16.87 -15.17 -8.44
CA ILE A 106 15.92 -14.15 -8.88
C ILE A 106 15.96 -12.99 -7.90
N ILE A 107 16.24 -11.79 -8.40
CA ILE A 107 16.42 -10.59 -7.58
C ILE A 107 15.23 -9.66 -7.79
N TYR A 108 14.47 -9.41 -6.72
CA TYR A 108 13.36 -8.46 -6.72
C TYR A 108 13.61 -7.33 -5.75
N LYS A 109 13.28 -6.11 -6.18
CA LYS A 109 13.40 -4.92 -5.33
C LYS A 109 12.03 -4.53 -4.81
N ALA A 110 11.88 -4.44 -3.49
CA ALA A 110 10.64 -4.08 -2.82
C ALA A 110 10.83 -2.76 -2.07
N THR A 111 9.95 -1.79 -2.35
CA THR A 111 9.87 -0.50 -1.66
C THR A 111 8.74 -0.49 -0.64
N LYS A 112 8.83 0.39 0.36
CA LYS A 112 7.75 0.62 1.32
C LYS A 112 6.48 1.09 0.61
N GLY A 113 5.31 0.72 1.14
CA GLY A 113 4.01 1.08 0.58
C GLY A 113 3.44 0.06 -0.42
N LEU A 114 3.84 -1.20 -0.32
CA LEU A 114 3.24 -2.29 -1.09
C LEU A 114 1.81 -2.53 -0.63
N VAL A 115 0.83 -2.13 -1.46
CA VAL A 115 -0.60 -2.37 -1.18
C VAL A 115 -1.09 -3.55 -2.00
N LYS A 116 -1.94 -4.40 -1.39
CA LYS A 116 -2.61 -5.46 -2.13
C LYS A 116 -3.43 -4.84 -3.26
N PRO A 117 -3.29 -5.29 -4.52
CA PRO A 117 -4.12 -4.79 -5.59
C PRO A 117 -5.60 -5.01 -5.27
N ILE A 118 -6.39 -4.00 -5.62
CA ILE A 118 -7.86 -4.03 -5.49
C ILE A 118 -8.39 -5.19 -6.33
N ASP A 119 -9.41 -5.89 -5.82
CA ASP A 119 -10.02 -7.01 -6.54
C ASP A 119 -10.54 -6.55 -7.91
N PRO A 120 -10.34 -7.32 -8.99
CA PRO A 120 -10.69 -6.90 -10.34
C PRO A 120 -12.15 -6.47 -10.49
N GLU A 121 -13.09 -7.11 -9.79
CA GLU A 121 -14.51 -6.74 -9.86
C GLU A 121 -14.77 -5.39 -9.18
N THR A 122 -14.15 -5.16 -8.03
CA THR A 122 -14.23 -3.86 -7.33
C THR A 122 -13.53 -2.73 -8.10
N SER A 123 -12.44 -3.04 -8.81
CA SER A 123 -11.72 -2.09 -9.67
C SER A 123 -12.58 -1.63 -10.85
N LYS A 124 -13.28 -2.57 -11.52
CA LYS A 124 -14.25 -2.23 -12.59
C LYS A 124 -15.36 -1.32 -12.06
N LEU A 125 -15.94 -1.67 -10.91
CA LEU A 125 -17.04 -0.90 -10.31
C LEU A 125 -16.60 0.51 -9.88
N MET A 126 -15.38 0.67 -9.36
CA MET A 126 -14.82 2.00 -9.07
C MET A 126 -14.63 2.82 -10.35
N LYS A 127 -14.10 2.21 -11.41
CA LYS A 127 -13.90 2.88 -12.70
C LYS A 127 -15.23 3.32 -13.33
N GLU A 128 -16.25 2.46 -13.32
CA GLU A 128 -17.59 2.82 -13.80
C GLU A 128 -18.22 3.96 -13.01
N LYS A 129 -18.05 3.98 -11.69
CA LYS A 129 -18.52 5.08 -10.84
C LYS A 129 -17.80 6.39 -11.18
N GLU A 130 -16.50 6.33 -11.41
CA GLU A 130 -15.69 7.49 -11.75
C GLU A 130 -16.05 8.04 -13.13
N GLU A 131 -16.29 7.18 -14.12
CA GLU A 131 -16.79 7.56 -15.44
C GLU A 131 -18.18 8.20 -15.38
N LYS A 132 -19.10 7.63 -14.59
CA LYS A 132 -20.43 8.22 -14.36
C LYS A 132 -20.33 9.61 -13.73
N LYS A 133 -19.47 9.78 -12.72
CA LYS A 133 -19.23 11.07 -12.07
C LYS A 133 -18.67 12.09 -13.07
N LEU A 134 -17.68 11.69 -13.87
CA LEU A 134 -17.07 12.57 -14.88
C LEU A 134 -18.09 13.01 -15.93
N ASN A 135 -18.97 12.11 -16.36
CA ASN A 135 -20.03 12.44 -17.32
C ASN A 135 -21.04 13.42 -16.74
N LEU A 136 -21.46 13.20 -15.49
CA LEU A 136 -22.33 14.14 -14.77
C LEU A 136 -21.67 15.52 -14.61
N GLU A 137 -20.40 15.59 -14.23
CA GLU A 137 -19.67 16.86 -14.11
C GLU A 137 -19.57 17.60 -15.45
N LYS A 138 -19.34 16.87 -16.55
CA LYS A 138 -19.35 17.45 -17.90
C LYS A 138 -20.72 18.00 -18.27
N GLU A 139 -21.79 17.30 -17.94
CA GLU A 139 -23.15 17.73 -18.23
C GLU A 139 -23.55 18.96 -17.41
N ILE A 140 -23.23 18.97 -16.11
CA ILE A 140 -23.38 20.14 -15.24
C ILE A 140 -22.61 21.33 -15.82
N ARG A 141 -21.34 21.14 -16.22
CA ARG A 141 -20.53 22.21 -16.80
C ARG A 141 -21.16 22.77 -18.07
N LYS A 142 -21.69 21.92 -18.96
CA LYS A 142 -22.38 22.35 -20.19
C LYS A 142 -23.65 23.15 -19.91
N ASN A 143 -24.41 22.76 -18.88
CA ASN A 143 -25.68 23.41 -18.54
C ASN A 143 -25.56 24.56 -17.52
N THR A 144 -24.35 24.94 -17.12
CA THR A 144 -24.11 25.96 -16.09
C THR A 144 -24.85 27.28 -16.34
N SER A 145 -24.82 27.80 -17.58
CA SER A 145 -25.50 29.06 -17.94
C SER A 145 -27.01 28.97 -17.80
N TYR A 146 -27.60 27.88 -18.28
CA TYR A 146 -29.03 27.61 -18.18
C TYR A 146 -29.48 27.48 -16.71
N LEU A 147 -28.72 26.73 -15.90
CA LEU A 147 -28.99 26.57 -14.47
C LEU A 147 -28.90 27.91 -13.71
N TYR A 148 -27.95 28.77 -14.08
CA TYR A 148 -27.79 30.09 -13.49
C TYR A 148 -28.96 31.02 -13.82
N GLU A 149 -29.44 31.03 -15.06
CA GLU A 149 -30.62 31.80 -15.45
C GLU A 149 -31.90 31.31 -14.74
N LEU A 150 -32.05 29.99 -14.61
CA LEU A 150 -33.15 29.37 -13.86
C LEU A 150 -33.15 29.83 -12.39
N ALA A 151 -32.01 29.77 -11.72
CA ALA A 151 -31.86 30.24 -10.34
C ALA A 151 -32.24 31.71 -10.20
N LYS A 152 -31.74 32.59 -11.09
CA LYS A 152 -32.07 34.02 -11.10
C LYS A 152 -33.57 34.29 -11.35
N SER A 153 -34.24 33.42 -12.09
CA SER A 153 -35.68 33.52 -12.36
C SER A 153 -36.54 33.06 -11.17
N LEU A 154 -36.03 32.15 -10.33
CA LEU A 154 -36.69 31.69 -9.11
C LEU A 154 -36.63 32.76 -8.02
N ASP A 155 -35.47 33.40 -7.81
CA ASP A 155 -35.32 34.50 -6.84
C ASP A 155 -36.30 35.67 -7.14
N LYS A 156 -36.57 35.94 -8.42
CA LYS A 156 -37.54 36.96 -8.84
C LYS A 156 -39.00 36.59 -8.56
N LYS A 157 -39.34 35.30 -8.48
CA LYS A 157 -40.69 34.84 -8.18
C LYS A 157 -41.01 34.92 -6.69
N ASP A 158 -40.02 34.77 -5.83
CA ASP A 158 -40.20 34.91 -4.38
C ASP A 158 -40.29 36.39 -3.95
N THR A 159 -39.59 37.32 -4.62
CA THR A 159 -39.76 38.76 -4.37
C THR A 159 -41.12 39.33 -4.81
N ASN A 160 -41.88 38.61 -5.64
CA ASN A 160 -43.20 39.06 -6.12
C ASN A 160 -44.39 38.47 -5.31
N LYS A 161 -44.13 37.70 -4.24
CA LYS A 161 -45.19 37.14 -3.38
C LYS A 161 -45.38 37.85 -2.04
N ASP A 162 -44.48 38.76 -1.66
CA ASP A 162 -44.55 39.46 -0.35
C ASP A 162 -45.13 40.88 -0.41
N SER A 163 -45.75 41.30 -1.52
CA SER A 163 -46.33 42.65 -1.63
C SER A 163 -47.77 42.68 -2.15
N ASP A 164 -48.62 41.74 -1.74
CA ASP A 164 -50.06 41.99 -1.72
C ASP A 164 -50.75 41.01 -0.76
N VAL A 165 -51.09 41.51 0.44
CA VAL A 165 -52.43 41.51 1.05
C VAL A 165 -52.28 41.91 2.52
N SER A 166 -52.66 43.15 2.82
CA SER A 166 -52.97 43.60 4.17
C SER A 166 -54.46 43.36 4.46
N HIS A 167 -54.72 42.63 5.54
CA HIS A 167 -55.90 42.62 6.41
C HIS A 167 -57.31 42.34 5.85
N ASN A 168 -57.90 41.22 6.32
CA ASN A 168 -59.03 41.34 7.25
C ASN A 168 -59.29 40.09 8.12
N ASN A 169 -59.74 40.37 9.33
CA ASN A 169 -59.94 39.51 10.50
C ASN A 169 -61.00 38.39 10.35
N LYS A 170 -60.79 37.23 11.01
CA LYS A 170 -61.72 36.69 12.05
C LYS A 170 -61.21 35.40 12.74
N VAL A 171 -60.82 35.56 14.02
CA VAL A 171 -61.30 34.86 15.24
C VAL A 171 -61.45 33.32 15.26
N MET A 172 -60.68 32.73 16.21
CA MET A 172 -60.92 31.53 17.09
C MET A 172 -61.24 30.18 16.44
N ASP A 173 -60.91 29.04 17.03
CA ASP A 173 -59.99 28.53 18.05
C ASP A 173 -60.25 27.00 18.05
N SER A 174 -59.39 26.23 18.69
CA SER A 174 -59.56 24.82 19.12
C SER A 174 -59.43 23.66 18.12
N ASP A 175 -58.39 22.86 18.42
CA ASP A 175 -58.35 21.38 18.56
C ASP A 175 -58.59 20.52 17.30
N VAL A 176 -57.73 19.56 16.94
CA VAL A 176 -57.30 18.41 17.75
C VAL A 176 -55.97 17.85 17.22
N SER A 177 -55.01 17.67 18.13
CA SER A 177 -53.89 16.75 18.02
C SER A 177 -54.31 15.31 18.34
N HIS A 178 -53.92 14.34 17.53
CA HIS A 178 -53.63 12.95 17.94
C HIS A 178 -52.33 12.55 17.19
N ASN A 179 -51.19 12.35 17.88
CA ASN A 179 -50.74 11.11 18.55
C ASN A 179 -50.77 9.90 17.58
N ASP A 180 -49.72 9.13 17.34
CA ASP A 180 -48.69 8.52 18.22
C ASP A 180 -47.37 8.34 17.42
N LYS A 181 -46.13 8.46 17.93
CA LYS A 181 -45.42 7.79 19.02
C LYS A 181 -45.27 6.26 18.87
N ILE A 182 -44.00 5.82 18.99
CA ILE A 182 -43.54 4.51 19.52
C ILE A 182 -43.53 3.38 18.44
N THR A 183 -42.49 2.55 18.23
CA THR A 183 -41.50 1.99 19.17
C THR A 183 -40.28 1.40 18.45
N ASP A 184 -39.21 1.32 19.25
CA ASP A 184 -38.04 0.45 19.18
C ASP A 184 -38.23 -0.98 18.65
N LYS A 185 -37.18 -1.47 17.97
CA LYS A 185 -36.45 -2.68 18.37
C LYS A 185 -35.04 -2.70 17.79
#